data_AF-A0A7S3WRI8-F1
#
_entry.id   AF-A0A7S3WRI8-F1
#
_cell.length_a   1.000
_cell.length_b   1.000
_cell.length_c   1.000
_cell.angle_alpha   90.00
_cell.angle_beta   90.00
_cell.angle_gamma   90.00
#
_symmetry.space_group_name_H-M   'P 1'
#
loop_
_entity.id
_entity.type
_entity.pdbx_description
1 polymer ?
#
loop_
_entity_poly.entity_id
_entity_poly.type
_entity_poly.pdbx_seq_one_letter_code
_entity_poly.pdbx_strand_id
1 'polypeptide(L)'
;TPEAFSSQRVCVALVGVLRDLRGVVSACGSRRTYTLFFNWVYPAFTPVFQRAAVTFFHLPEVTTPLLKLYAELVYNKAQRLTFDSSSPNGILLFRDASAIVVAYGSRILDHQLPAGADVYAHRLKGISICMTLLTRALSGNYVNFGVFALYGDRALSDCLEVTIKLCLSIPPDQIMAYTKVCKAYFTLMELLMRNHTATLVELDTPVLKHICTSLQSGLKSHEVSISSQCAAALEHLAAFHFNATADDRDSAVKAALAAHLAREPELFSSQLAVLLNMIVFEDCANQWSLSRPLLALILSNPNFFASWKQSIIQQQASSPDRQMKLTAAFDRLMADVQNNLEAKNRDRFTQNLTVFRHDAKLLF
;
A
#
# COMPACT_ATOMS: atom_id res chain seq x y z
N THR A 1 1.64 -39.36 -8.95
CA THR A 1 1.12 -38.87 -10.25
C THR A 1 0.24 -37.65 -10.01
N PRO A 2 0.01 -36.80 -11.02
CA PRO A 2 -0.86 -35.62 -10.91
C PRO A 2 -2.26 -35.94 -10.34
N GLU A 3 -2.85 -37.04 -10.77
CA GLU A 3 -4.18 -37.50 -10.32
C GLU A 3 -4.19 -37.93 -8.85
N ALA A 4 -3.12 -38.59 -8.38
CA ALA A 4 -3.00 -38.98 -6.96
C ALA A 4 -2.89 -37.76 -6.03
N PHE A 5 -2.27 -36.66 -6.50
CA PHE A 5 -2.11 -35.43 -5.72
C PHE A 5 -3.45 -34.72 -5.51
N SER A 6 -4.36 -34.78 -6.48
CA SER A 6 -5.70 -34.19 -6.39
C SER A 6 -6.68 -34.99 -5.54
N SER A 7 -6.26 -36.12 -4.94
CA SER A 7 -7.14 -36.95 -4.13
C SER A 7 -7.60 -36.24 -2.85
N GLN A 8 -8.83 -36.50 -2.41
CA GLN A 8 -9.39 -35.91 -1.19
C GLN A 8 -8.53 -36.22 0.06
N ARG A 9 -7.93 -37.41 0.13
CA ARG A 9 -7.02 -37.79 1.22
C ARG A 9 -5.79 -36.89 1.28
N VAL A 10 -5.17 -36.61 0.14
CA VAL A 10 -4.01 -35.71 0.05
C VAL A 10 -4.41 -34.28 0.40
N CYS A 11 -5.58 -33.83 -0.06
CA CYS A 11 -6.12 -32.51 0.28
C CYS A 11 -6.26 -32.33 1.80
N VAL A 12 -6.93 -33.26 2.49
CA VAL A 12 -7.13 -33.20 3.95
C VAL A 12 -5.79 -33.25 4.70
N ALA A 13 -4.89 -34.15 4.31
CA ALA A 13 -3.57 -34.26 4.92
C ALA A 13 -2.75 -32.97 4.74
N LEU A 14 -2.78 -32.39 3.54
CA LEU A 14 -2.09 -31.15 3.23
C LEU A 14 -2.64 -29.97 4.06
N VAL A 15 -3.96 -29.87 4.23
CA VAL A 15 -4.57 -28.83 5.09
C VAL A 15 -4.07 -28.95 6.52
N GLY A 16 -4.01 -30.17 7.07
CA GLY A 16 -3.45 -30.43 8.40
C GLY A 16 -2.00 -29.96 8.50
N VAL A 17 -1.14 -30.46 7.62
CA VAL A 17 0.29 -30.12 7.57
C VAL A 17 0.50 -28.60 7.45
N LEU A 18 -0.21 -27.90 6.56
CA LEU A 18 -0.06 -26.46 6.38
C LEU A 18 -0.43 -25.66 7.64
N ARG A 19 -1.47 -26.10 8.38
CA ARG A 19 -1.90 -25.46 9.63
C ARG A 19 -0.89 -25.70 10.74
N ASP A 20 -0.41 -26.93 10.87
CA ASP A 20 0.55 -27.31 11.90
C ASP A 20 1.90 -26.61 11.67
N LEU A 21 2.41 -26.64 10.43
CA LEU A 21 3.63 -25.93 10.06
C LEU A 21 3.51 -24.43 10.33
N ARG A 22 2.36 -23.82 10.04
CA ARG A 22 2.16 -22.40 10.36
C ARG A 22 2.24 -22.16 11.86
N GLY A 23 1.69 -23.05 12.68
CA GLY A 23 1.81 -23.00 14.14
C GLY A 23 3.26 -23.10 14.61
N VAL A 24 4.01 -24.06 14.06
CA VAL A 24 5.44 -24.25 14.35
C VAL A 24 6.25 -23.00 13.97
N VAL A 25 6.09 -22.49 12.75
CA VAL A 25 6.78 -21.26 12.31
C VAL A 25 6.41 -20.08 13.19
N SER A 26 5.14 -19.95 13.59
CA SER A 26 4.71 -18.87 14.49
C SER A 26 5.38 -18.95 15.87
N ALA A 27 5.74 -20.16 16.33
CA ALA A 27 6.46 -20.38 17.58
C ALA A 27 7.99 -20.18 17.44
N CYS A 28 8.53 -20.23 16.21
CA CYS A 28 9.92 -19.88 15.92
C CYS A 28 10.16 -18.37 16.10
N GLY A 29 10.35 -17.94 17.34
CA GLY A 29 10.57 -16.53 17.70
C GLY A 29 12.02 -16.05 17.62
N SER A 30 13.00 -16.95 17.51
CA SER A 30 14.43 -16.59 17.45
C SER A 30 15.03 -16.95 16.11
N ARG A 31 16.12 -16.25 15.74
CA ARG A 31 16.91 -16.56 14.53
C ARG A 31 17.30 -18.03 14.46
N ARG A 32 17.74 -18.62 15.58
CA ARG A 32 18.18 -20.02 15.66
C ARG A 32 17.04 -20.99 15.33
N THR A 33 15.90 -20.85 15.99
CA THR A 33 14.77 -21.78 15.77
C THR A 33 14.16 -21.60 14.39
N TYR A 34 14.08 -20.36 13.88
CA TYR A 34 13.65 -20.10 12.52
C TYR A 34 14.59 -20.72 11.48
N THR A 35 15.91 -20.57 11.65
CA THR A 35 16.91 -21.12 10.71
C THR A 35 16.85 -22.65 10.66
N LEU A 36 16.72 -23.31 11.82
CA LEU A 36 16.54 -24.77 11.87
C LEU A 36 15.29 -25.21 11.11
N PHE A 37 14.17 -24.52 11.31
CA PHE A 37 12.93 -24.79 10.58
C PHE A 37 13.10 -24.57 9.08
N PHE A 38 13.68 -23.43 8.67
CA PHE A 38 13.83 -23.08 7.26
C PHE A 38 14.73 -24.07 6.53
N ASN A 39 15.85 -24.47 7.13
CA ASN A 39 16.76 -25.46 6.54
C ASN A 39 16.13 -26.87 6.46
N TRP A 40 15.16 -27.18 7.31
CA TRP A 40 14.42 -28.44 7.24
C TRP A 40 13.35 -28.40 6.13
N VAL A 41 12.64 -27.27 6.00
CA VAL A 41 11.58 -27.12 4.99
C VAL A 41 12.12 -26.91 3.58
N TYR A 42 13.11 -26.04 3.44
CA TYR A 42 13.69 -25.66 2.16
C TYR A 42 14.98 -26.46 1.89
N PRO A 43 15.16 -27.05 0.69
CA PRO A 43 14.25 -27.05 -0.47
C PRO A 43 13.30 -28.26 -0.53
N ALA A 44 13.39 -29.20 0.42
CA ALA A 44 12.78 -30.52 0.27
C ALA A 44 11.23 -30.49 0.15
N PHE A 45 10.57 -29.60 0.87
CA PHE A 45 9.10 -29.57 0.97
C PHE A 45 8.45 -28.43 0.18
N THR A 46 9.20 -27.38 -0.19
CA THR A 46 8.62 -26.23 -0.92
C THR A 46 8.06 -26.58 -2.31
N PRO A 47 8.59 -27.54 -3.09
CA PRO A 47 7.97 -27.96 -4.35
C PRO A 47 6.55 -28.52 -4.16
N VAL A 48 6.26 -29.16 -3.03
CA VAL A 48 4.91 -29.65 -2.69
C VAL A 48 3.95 -28.48 -2.49
N PHE A 49 4.41 -27.42 -1.82
CA PHE A 49 3.62 -26.20 -1.60
C PHE A 49 3.37 -25.44 -2.90
N GLN A 50 4.36 -25.35 -3.78
CA GLN A 50 4.18 -24.77 -5.12
C GLN A 50 3.17 -25.58 -5.95
N ARG A 51 3.26 -26.91 -5.92
CA ARG A 51 2.28 -27.79 -6.57
C ARG A 51 0.88 -27.61 -6.01
N ALA A 52 0.75 -27.41 -4.69
CA ALA A 52 -0.52 -27.13 -4.04
C ALA A 52 -1.13 -25.79 -4.49
N ALA A 53 -0.33 -24.73 -4.59
CA ALA A 53 -0.77 -23.43 -5.11
C ALA A 53 -1.33 -23.54 -6.53
N VAL A 54 -0.70 -24.36 -7.38
CA VAL A 54 -1.13 -24.61 -8.76
C VAL A 54 -2.37 -25.48 -8.86
N THR A 55 -2.45 -26.55 -8.06
CA THR A 55 -3.51 -27.56 -8.21
C THR A 55 -4.81 -27.13 -7.52
N PHE A 56 -4.70 -26.56 -6.32
CA PHE A 56 -5.84 -26.30 -5.45
C PHE A 56 -6.23 -24.82 -5.37
N PHE A 57 -5.79 -23.98 -6.33
CA PHE A 57 -6.03 -22.52 -6.31
C PHE A 57 -7.51 -22.13 -6.09
N HIS A 58 -8.45 -22.96 -6.56
CA HIS A 58 -9.89 -22.75 -6.48
C HIS A 58 -10.51 -23.26 -5.16
N LEU A 59 -9.76 -23.94 -4.30
CA LEU A 59 -10.22 -24.48 -3.01
C LEU A 59 -9.67 -23.64 -1.84
N PRO A 60 -10.48 -22.72 -1.26
CA PRO A 60 -10.04 -21.87 -0.15
C PRO A 60 -9.55 -22.63 1.08
N GLU A 61 -10.05 -23.86 1.27
CA GLU A 61 -9.68 -24.74 2.38
C GLU A 61 -8.19 -25.08 2.39
N VAL A 62 -7.59 -25.21 1.20
CA VAL A 62 -6.16 -25.51 1.00
C VAL A 62 -5.35 -24.24 0.79
N THR A 63 -5.83 -23.31 -0.03
CA THR A 63 -5.06 -22.11 -0.38
C THR A 63 -4.95 -21.13 0.78
N THR A 64 -6.00 -20.98 1.60
CA THR A 64 -5.95 -20.10 2.77
C THR A 64 -4.83 -20.49 3.74
N PRO A 65 -4.73 -21.75 4.23
CA PRO A 65 -3.63 -22.12 5.12
C PRO A 65 -2.27 -22.06 4.43
N LEU A 66 -2.18 -22.39 3.13
CA LEU A 66 -0.94 -22.27 2.35
C LEU A 66 -0.43 -20.82 2.31
N LEU A 67 -1.26 -19.89 1.86
CA LEU A 67 -0.90 -18.48 1.77
C LEU A 67 -0.58 -17.91 3.16
N LYS A 68 -1.30 -18.33 4.21
CA LYS A 68 -1.03 -17.90 5.58
C LYS A 68 0.27 -18.47 6.15
N LEU A 69 0.66 -19.69 5.76
CA LEU A 69 1.97 -20.25 6.11
C LEU A 69 3.07 -19.39 5.49
N TYR A 70 2.98 -19.06 4.21
CA TYR A 70 3.97 -18.22 3.54
C TYR A 70 4.00 -16.78 4.06
N ALA A 71 2.83 -16.19 4.35
CA ALA A 71 2.75 -14.89 5.00
C ALA A 71 3.40 -14.90 6.39
N GLU A 72 3.46 -16.04 7.08
CA GLU A 72 4.17 -16.19 8.35
C GLU A 72 5.67 -16.41 8.13
N LEU A 73 6.06 -17.23 7.14
CA LEU A 73 7.46 -17.48 6.80
C LEU A 73 8.23 -16.21 6.47
N VAL A 74 7.64 -15.30 5.71
CA VAL A 74 8.27 -14.02 5.34
C VAL A 74 8.12 -12.93 6.40
N TYR A 75 7.47 -13.22 7.52
CA TYR A 75 7.26 -12.22 8.57
C TYR A 75 8.46 -12.13 9.51
N ASN A 76 9.16 -10.99 9.48
CA ASN A 76 10.30 -10.72 10.36
C ASN A 76 9.88 -10.32 11.79
N LYS A 77 9.14 -11.19 12.47
CA LYS A 77 8.75 -10.99 13.87
C LYS A 77 9.97 -11.15 14.78
N ALA A 78 10.17 -10.20 15.70
CA ALA A 78 11.27 -10.22 16.68
C ALA A 78 12.67 -10.40 16.04
N GLN A 79 12.88 -9.83 14.85
CA GLN A 79 14.16 -9.91 14.11
C GLN A 79 14.63 -11.35 13.80
N ARG A 80 13.70 -12.31 13.71
CA ARG A 80 14.02 -13.72 13.43
C ARG A 80 14.61 -13.96 12.04
N LEU A 81 14.30 -13.10 11.06
CA LEU A 81 14.81 -13.18 9.68
C LEU A 81 16.12 -12.41 9.51
N THR A 82 17.06 -12.61 10.45
CA THR A 82 18.39 -12.03 10.35
C THR A 82 19.34 -13.10 9.80
N PHE A 83 19.58 -13.08 8.49
CA PHE A 83 20.53 -13.98 7.84
C PHE A 83 21.94 -13.35 7.81
N ASP A 84 22.98 -14.19 7.77
CA ASP A 84 24.34 -13.68 7.57
C ASP A 84 24.47 -13.08 6.16
N SER A 85 25.34 -12.08 5.98
CA SER A 85 25.54 -11.41 4.70
C SER A 85 26.02 -12.32 3.57
N SER A 86 26.63 -13.46 3.92
CA SER A 86 27.04 -14.52 2.99
C SER A 86 25.94 -15.56 2.71
N SER A 87 24.82 -15.51 3.42
CA SER A 87 23.76 -16.51 3.30
C SER A 87 22.79 -16.17 2.15
N PRO A 88 22.51 -17.12 1.24
CA PRO A 88 21.51 -16.92 0.21
C PRO A 88 20.06 -17.05 0.74
N ASN A 89 19.87 -17.40 2.03
CA ASN A 89 18.57 -17.81 2.56
C ASN A 89 17.48 -16.73 2.43
N GLY A 90 17.82 -15.45 2.59
CA GLY A 90 16.86 -14.36 2.39
C GLY A 90 16.34 -14.27 0.95
N ILE A 91 17.23 -14.46 -0.03
CA ILE A 91 16.90 -14.47 -1.46
C ILE A 91 16.03 -15.70 -1.77
N LEU A 92 16.45 -16.87 -1.29
CA LEU A 92 15.73 -18.13 -1.52
C LEU A 92 14.32 -18.11 -0.92
N LEU A 93 14.18 -17.60 0.31
CA LEU A 93 12.89 -17.41 0.98
C LEU A 93 11.96 -16.50 0.17
N PHE A 94 12.46 -15.34 -0.26
CA PHE A 94 11.64 -14.42 -1.04
C PHE A 94 11.26 -15.01 -2.40
N ARG A 95 12.21 -15.64 -3.10
CA ARG A 95 11.95 -16.26 -4.40
C ARG A 95 10.88 -17.34 -4.32
N ASP A 96 10.93 -18.18 -3.29
CA ASP A 96 9.92 -19.22 -3.08
C ASP A 96 8.55 -18.62 -2.70
N ALA A 97 8.53 -17.59 -1.86
CA ALA A 97 7.30 -16.87 -1.52
C ALA A 97 6.67 -16.15 -2.73
N SER A 98 7.50 -15.54 -3.57
CA SER A 98 7.11 -14.94 -4.85
C SER A 98 6.48 -16.00 -5.76
N ALA A 99 7.11 -17.17 -5.91
CA ALA A 99 6.58 -18.25 -6.73
C ALA A 99 5.18 -18.70 -6.28
N ILE A 100 4.90 -18.74 -4.98
CA ILE A 100 3.56 -19.03 -4.45
C ILE A 100 2.54 -17.94 -4.82
N VAL A 101 2.90 -16.67 -4.63
CA VAL A 101 2.01 -15.54 -4.98
C VAL A 101 1.72 -15.54 -6.48
N VAL A 102 2.73 -15.71 -7.32
CA VAL A 102 2.57 -15.78 -8.78
C VAL A 102 1.73 -16.99 -9.18
N ALA A 103 1.98 -18.17 -8.61
CA ALA A 103 1.25 -19.39 -8.94
C ALA A 103 -0.24 -19.32 -8.58
N TYR A 104 -0.57 -18.81 -7.40
CA TYR A 104 -1.95 -18.62 -6.97
C TYR A 104 -2.61 -17.43 -7.70
N GLY A 105 -1.94 -16.28 -7.71
CA GLY A 105 -2.47 -15.00 -8.19
C GLY A 105 -2.82 -15.02 -9.68
N SER A 106 -1.93 -15.56 -10.52
CA SER A 106 -2.22 -15.69 -11.96
C SER A 106 -3.48 -16.53 -12.24
N ARG A 107 -3.71 -17.59 -11.47
CA ARG A 107 -4.85 -18.51 -11.69
C ARG A 107 -6.16 -17.98 -11.13
N ILE A 108 -6.13 -17.31 -9.97
CA ILE A 108 -7.36 -16.79 -9.37
C ILE A 108 -7.94 -15.61 -10.15
N LEU A 109 -7.10 -14.87 -10.89
CA LEU A 109 -7.53 -13.80 -11.81
C LEU A 109 -8.42 -14.34 -12.92
N ASP A 110 -8.02 -15.45 -13.54
CA ASP A 110 -8.75 -16.06 -14.67
C ASP A 110 -9.92 -16.95 -14.21
N HIS A 111 -10.02 -17.24 -12.91
CA HIS A 111 -11.01 -18.17 -12.39
C HIS A 111 -12.40 -17.52 -12.26
N GLN A 112 -13.38 -18.04 -13.00
CA GLN A 112 -14.78 -17.66 -12.83
C GLN A 112 -15.39 -18.34 -11.61
N LEU A 113 -15.99 -17.53 -10.73
CA LEU A 113 -16.66 -18.04 -9.54
C LEU A 113 -18.01 -18.69 -9.92
N PRO A 114 -18.38 -19.80 -9.27
CA PRO A 114 -19.72 -20.37 -9.42
C PRO A 114 -20.81 -19.36 -9.04
N ALA A 115 -21.97 -19.44 -9.70
CA ALA A 115 -23.11 -18.58 -9.38
C ALA A 115 -23.54 -18.77 -7.91
N GLY A 116 -23.66 -17.68 -7.16
CA GLY A 116 -24.01 -17.70 -5.73
C GLY A 116 -22.85 -18.06 -4.78
N ALA A 117 -21.63 -18.25 -5.28
CA ALA A 117 -20.47 -18.48 -4.41
C ALA A 117 -20.15 -17.26 -3.55
N ASP A 118 -19.69 -17.51 -2.32
CA ASP A 118 -19.17 -16.46 -1.45
C ASP A 118 -17.87 -15.89 -2.05
N VAL A 119 -17.98 -14.69 -2.65
CA VAL A 119 -16.90 -13.93 -3.28
C VAL A 119 -15.77 -13.67 -2.29
N TYR A 120 -16.11 -13.41 -1.02
CA TYR A 120 -15.10 -13.14 -0.01
C TYR A 120 -14.27 -14.39 0.30
N ALA A 121 -14.91 -15.52 0.59
CA ALA A 121 -14.19 -16.75 0.89
C ALA A 121 -13.36 -17.28 -0.28
N HIS A 122 -13.89 -17.21 -1.50
CA HIS A 122 -13.27 -17.83 -2.67
C HIS A 122 -12.22 -16.96 -3.36
N ARG A 123 -12.33 -15.64 -3.25
CA ARG A 123 -11.45 -14.69 -3.95
C ARG A 123 -10.80 -13.69 -3.01
N LEU A 124 -11.59 -12.81 -2.39
CA LEU A 124 -11.04 -11.64 -1.69
C LEU A 124 -10.14 -12.00 -0.50
N LYS A 125 -10.48 -13.06 0.22
CA LYS A 125 -9.69 -13.54 1.36
C LYS A 125 -8.30 -14.00 0.93
N GLY A 126 -8.20 -14.77 -0.15
CA GLY A 126 -6.90 -15.21 -0.67
C GLY A 126 -6.06 -14.03 -1.16
N ILE A 127 -6.69 -13.12 -1.92
CA ILE A 127 -6.04 -11.89 -2.39
C ILE A 127 -5.52 -11.01 -1.24
N SER A 128 -6.31 -10.83 -0.18
CA SER A 128 -5.87 -10.07 1.01
C SER A 128 -4.67 -10.71 1.72
N ILE A 129 -4.55 -12.04 1.69
CA ILE A 129 -3.39 -12.73 2.24
C ILE A 129 -2.17 -12.56 1.32
N CYS A 130 -2.32 -12.57 0.00
CA CYS A 130 -1.24 -12.24 -0.95
C CYS A 130 -0.71 -10.82 -0.72
N MET A 131 -1.61 -9.83 -0.58
CA MET A 131 -1.23 -8.46 -0.24
C MET A 131 -0.45 -8.41 1.08
N THR A 132 -0.95 -9.09 2.12
CA THR A 132 -0.28 -9.18 3.43
C THR A 132 1.10 -9.84 3.34
N LEU A 133 1.22 -10.93 2.56
CA LEU A 133 2.47 -11.66 2.34
C LEU A 133 3.50 -10.74 1.70
N LEU A 134 3.13 -10.06 0.60
CA LEU A 134 4.02 -9.13 -0.09
C LEU A 134 4.43 -7.97 0.83
N THR A 135 3.49 -7.36 1.55
CA THR A 135 3.79 -6.30 2.53
C THR A 135 4.83 -6.75 3.55
N ARG A 136 4.67 -7.94 4.13
CA ARG A 136 5.61 -8.49 5.12
C ARG A 136 6.97 -8.82 4.51
N ALA A 137 6.98 -9.31 3.28
CA ALA A 137 8.21 -9.62 2.57
C ALA A 137 9.04 -8.37 2.26
N LEU A 138 8.39 -7.32 1.73
CA LEU A 138 9.04 -6.06 1.35
C LEU A 138 9.47 -5.23 2.58
N SER A 139 8.74 -5.30 3.68
CA SER A 139 9.09 -4.61 4.95
C SER A 139 9.99 -5.41 5.88
N GLY A 140 10.32 -6.65 5.53
CA GLY A 140 11.03 -7.59 6.40
C GLY A 140 12.52 -7.33 6.55
N ASN A 141 13.14 -6.52 5.68
CA ASN A 141 14.56 -6.14 5.69
C ASN A 141 15.56 -7.33 5.72
N TYR A 142 15.15 -8.52 5.28
CA TYR A 142 15.97 -9.74 5.27
C TYR A 142 16.61 -10.05 3.92
N VAL A 143 16.27 -9.29 2.88
CA VAL A 143 16.78 -9.43 1.52
C VAL A 143 16.99 -8.05 0.91
N ASN A 144 18.10 -7.88 0.19
CA ASN A 144 18.29 -6.69 -0.65
C ASN A 144 17.64 -6.96 -2.01
N PHE A 145 16.51 -6.29 -2.25
CA PHE A 145 15.73 -6.47 -3.47
C PHE A 145 16.43 -6.02 -4.77
N GLY A 146 17.44 -5.14 -4.67
CA GLY A 146 18.24 -4.73 -5.84
C GLY A 146 19.01 -5.89 -6.48
N VAL A 147 19.26 -6.95 -5.71
CA VAL A 147 19.96 -8.16 -6.18
C VAL A 147 19.20 -8.87 -7.29
N PHE A 148 17.86 -8.87 -7.26
CA PHE A 148 17.05 -9.51 -8.30
C PHE A 148 17.26 -8.87 -9.67
N ALA A 149 17.25 -7.53 -9.74
CA ALA A 149 17.50 -6.79 -10.96
C ALA A 149 18.94 -7.00 -11.48
N LEU A 150 19.94 -7.03 -10.57
CA LEU A 150 21.35 -7.21 -10.94
C LEU A 150 21.63 -8.58 -11.57
N TYR A 151 20.92 -9.63 -11.14
CA TYR A 151 21.09 -10.98 -11.68
C TYR A 151 20.06 -11.37 -12.75
N GLY A 152 19.19 -10.44 -13.17
CA GLY A 152 18.11 -10.72 -14.13
C GLY A 152 17.03 -11.67 -13.60
N ASP A 153 16.91 -11.82 -12.28
CA ASP A 153 15.88 -12.64 -11.65
C ASP A 153 14.57 -11.84 -11.55
N ARG A 154 13.51 -12.37 -12.16
CA ARG A 154 12.19 -11.74 -12.26
C ARG A 154 11.29 -11.97 -11.04
N ALA A 155 11.76 -12.65 -9.99
CA ALA A 155 10.92 -13.00 -8.84
C ALA A 155 10.24 -11.79 -8.20
N LEU A 156 10.92 -10.64 -8.08
CA LEU A 156 10.32 -9.44 -7.53
C LEU A 156 9.33 -8.80 -8.50
N SER A 157 9.73 -8.61 -9.77
CA SER A 157 8.90 -7.96 -10.77
C SER A 157 7.61 -8.73 -11.02
N ASP A 158 7.68 -10.06 -11.16
CA ASP A 158 6.52 -10.90 -11.44
C ASP A 158 5.56 -10.92 -10.24
N CYS A 159 6.10 -10.92 -9.01
CA CYS A 159 5.29 -10.86 -7.79
C CYS A 159 4.57 -9.51 -7.64
N LEU A 160 5.25 -8.40 -7.92
CA LEU A 160 4.67 -7.06 -7.94
C LEU A 160 3.56 -6.95 -9.00
N GLU A 161 3.85 -7.38 -10.24
CA GLU A 161 2.91 -7.33 -11.35
C GLU A 161 1.63 -8.13 -11.05
N VAL A 162 1.77 -9.38 -10.59
CA VAL A 162 0.61 -10.22 -10.22
C VAL A 162 -0.14 -9.61 -9.05
N THR A 163 0.54 -9.08 -8.04
CA THR A 163 -0.15 -8.49 -6.87
C THR A 163 -0.89 -7.21 -7.25
N ILE A 164 -0.33 -6.37 -8.12
CA ILE A 164 -1.03 -5.17 -8.63
C ILE A 164 -2.27 -5.59 -9.44
N LYS A 165 -2.15 -6.59 -10.33
CA LYS A 165 -3.32 -7.13 -11.07
C LYS A 165 -4.39 -7.67 -10.12
N LEU A 166 -3.99 -8.37 -9.06
CA LEU A 166 -4.90 -8.82 -8.00
C LEU A 166 -5.62 -7.64 -7.32
N CYS A 167 -4.89 -6.58 -6.96
CA CYS A 167 -5.47 -5.36 -6.37
C CYS A 167 -6.50 -4.71 -7.31
N LEU A 168 -6.16 -4.57 -8.60
CA LEU A 168 -7.04 -3.96 -9.61
C LEU A 168 -8.27 -4.82 -9.95
N SER A 169 -8.23 -6.12 -9.66
CA SER A 169 -9.39 -7.01 -9.84
C SER A 169 -10.48 -6.82 -8.78
N ILE A 170 -10.21 -6.08 -7.70
CA ILE A 170 -11.17 -5.85 -6.61
C ILE A 170 -11.90 -4.53 -6.84
N PRO A 171 -13.24 -4.54 -6.96
CA PRO A 171 -14.04 -3.32 -7.00
C PRO A 171 -13.83 -2.44 -5.75
N PRO A 172 -13.74 -1.10 -5.87
CA PRO A 172 -13.50 -0.20 -4.74
C PRO A 172 -14.52 -0.34 -3.58
N ASP A 173 -15.78 -0.61 -3.91
CA ASP A 173 -16.86 -0.89 -2.95
C ASP A 173 -16.55 -2.12 -2.09
N GLN A 174 -15.98 -3.17 -2.68
CA GLN A 174 -15.59 -4.38 -1.96
C GLN A 174 -14.34 -4.15 -1.10
N ILE A 175 -13.39 -3.32 -1.54
CA ILE A 175 -12.22 -2.94 -0.72
C ILE A 175 -12.71 -2.34 0.60
N MET A 176 -13.65 -1.40 0.53
CA MET A 176 -14.17 -0.70 1.71
C MET A 176 -15.14 -1.54 2.54
N ALA A 177 -15.90 -2.45 1.92
CA ALA A 177 -16.87 -3.30 2.62
C ALA A 177 -16.23 -4.36 3.53
N TYR A 178 -15.06 -4.90 3.14
CA TYR A 178 -14.41 -5.97 3.90
C TYR A 178 -13.18 -5.46 4.65
N THR A 179 -13.28 -5.26 5.97
CA THR A 179 -12.22 -4.68 6.82
C THR A 179 -10.84 -5.33 6.66
N LYS A 180 -10.77 -6.66 6.48
CA LYS A 180 -9.48 -7.37 6.29
C LYS A 180 -8.85 -7.08 4.93
N VAL A 181 -9.68 -6.94 3.88
CA VAL A 181 -9.24 -6.57 2.54
C VAL A 181 -8.79 -5.12 2.54
N CYS A 182 -9.61 -4.23 3.11
CA CYS A 182 -9.34 -2.81 3.29
C CYS A 182 -7.96 -2.58 3.93
N LYS A 183 -7.70 -3.21 5.09
CA LYS A 183 -6.41 -3.13 5.80
C LYS A 183 -5.26 -3.64 4.94
N ALA A 184 -5.39 -4.83 4.36
CA ALA A 184 -4.33 -5.40 3.54
C ALA A 184 -4.00 -4.53 2.32
N TYR A 185 -5.02 -3.97 1.66
CA TYR A 185 -4.88 -3.11 0.50
C TYR A 185 -4.17 -1.80 0.84
N PHE A 186 -4.67 -1.03 1.81
CA PHE A 186 -4.09 0.27 2.12
C PHE A 186 -2.70 0.17 2.76
N THR A 187 -2.40 -0.89 3.52
CA THR A 187 -1.05 -1.13 4.01
C THR A 187 -0.08 -1.45 2.87
N LEU A 188 -0.51 -2.22 1.87
CA LEU A 188 0.31 -2.48 0.70
C LEU A 188 0.51 -1.21 -0.14
N MET A 189 -0.55 -0.45 -0.39
CA MET A 189 -0.46 0.79 -1.19
C MET A 189 0.47 1.82 -0.55
N GLU A 190 0.42 2.00 0.77
CA GLU A 190 1.37 2.86 1.49
C GLU A 190 2.81 2.38 1.30
N LEU A 191 3.07 1.08 1.48
CA LEU A 191 4.40 0.51 1.33
C LEU A 191 4.95 0.67 -0.10
N LEU A 192 4.11 0.43 -1.10
CA LEU A 192 4.50 0.58 -2.50
C LEU A 192 4.75 2.05 -2.84
N MET A 193 3.92 2.97 -2.38
CA MET A 193 4.15 4.42 -2.58
C MET A 193 5.42 4.90 -1.87
N ARG A 194 5.78 4.32 -0.72
CA ARG A 194 6.98 4.69 0.05
C ARG A 194 8.27 4.16 -0.56
N ASN A 195 8.31 2.88 -0.90
CA ASN A 195 9.56 2.18 -1.24
C ASN A 195 9.66 1.81 -2.73
N HIS A 196 8.56 1.82 -3.47
CA HIS A 196 8.47 1.34 -4.85
C HIS A 196 7.70 2.33 -5.75
N THR A 197 7.79 3.63 -5.46
CA THR A 197 7.09 4.69 -6.20
C THR A 197 7.41 4.63 -7.69
N ALA A 198 8.68 4.34 -8.04
CA ALA A 198 9.11 4.22 -9.43
C ALA A 198 8.31 3.16 -10.21
N THR A 199 8.09 1.99 -9.61
CA THR A 199 7.30 0.92 -10.22
C THR A 199 5.83 1.31 -10.38
N LEU A 200 5.27 2.08 -9.45
CA LEU A 200 3.88 2.56 -9.57
C LEU A 200 3.72 3.62 -10.66
N VAL A 201 4.75 4.45 -10.88
CA VAL A 201 4.79 5.47 -11.93
C VAL A 201 5.00 4.87 -13.33
N GLU A 202 5.47 3.63 -13.42
CA GLU A 202 5.55 2.90 -14.71
C GLU A 202 4.21 2.29 -15.13
N LEU A 203 3.19 2.28 -14.26
CA LEU A 203 1.86 1.78 -14.58
C LEU A 203 1.11 2.72 -15.52
N ASP A 204 0.08 2.21 -16.20
CA ASP A 204 -0.76 3.06 -17.06
C ASP A 204 -1.46 4.17 -16.28
N THR A 205 -1.70 5.31 -16.96
CA THR A 205 -2.31 6.51 -16.33
C THR A 205 -3.66 6.22 -15.65
N PRO A 206 -4.58 5.44 -16.26
CA PRO A 206 -5.84 5.08 -15.61
C PRO A 206 -5.65 4.25 -14.33
N VAL A 207 -4.61 3.42 -14.27
CA VAL A 207 -4.29 2.58 -13.10
C VAL A 207 -3.80 3.45 -11.96
N LEU A 208 -2.85 4.36 -12.23
CA LEU A 208 -2.35 5.29 -11.22
C LEU A 208 -3.48 6.20 -10.68
N LYS A 209 -4.34 6.70 -11.58
CA LYS A 209 -5.54 7.47 -11.19
C LYS A 209 -6.46 6.66 -10.29
N HIS A 210 -6.74 5.40 -10.64
CA HIS A 210 -7.57 4.51 -9.83
C HIS A 210 -7.00 4.31 -8.42
N ILE A 211 -5.68 4.11 -8.31
CA ILE A 211 -4.99 4.00 -7.01
C ILE A 211 -5.19 5.29 -6.21
N CYS A 212 -4.93 6.46 -6.79
CA CYS A 212 -5.14 7.75 -6.12
C CYS A 212 -6.60 7.97 -5.69
N THR A 213 -7.58 7.61 -6.53
CA THR A 213 -9.01 7.67 -6.16
C THR A 213 -9.34 6.72 -5.01
N SER A 214 -8.77 5.51 -5.00
CA SER A 214 -8.97 4.57 -3.88
C SER A 214 -8.40 5.10 -2.56
N LEU A 215 -7.23 5.76 -2.59
CA LEU A 215 -6.65 6.43 -1.42
C LEU A 215 -7.55 7.56 -0.92
N GLN A 216 -8.15 8.33 -1.84
CA GLN A 216 -9.11 9.37 -1.51
C GLN A 216 -10.35 8.83 -0.78
N SER A 217 -10.88 7.68 -1.22
CA SER A 217 -11.96 6.99 -0.51
C SER A 217 -11.51 6.49 0.87
N GLY A 218 -10.28 5.98 0.98
CA GLY A 218 -9.70 5.52 2.24
C GLY A 218 -9.44 6.63 3.27
N LEU A 219 -9.16 7.86 2.83
CA LEU A 219 -9.04 9.03 3.71
C LEU A 219 -10.32 9.30 4.52
N LYS A 220 -11.49 9.00 3.93
CA LYS A 220 -12.81 9.18 4.56
C LYS A 220 -13.19 8.01 5.49
N SER A 221 -12.31 7.04 5.69
CA SER A 221 -12.54 5.91 6.58
C SER A 221 -12.67 6.36 8.04
N HIS A 222 -13.64 5.77 8.75
CA HIS A 222 -13.80 5.95 10.20
C HIS A 222 -12.66 5.31 11.02
N GLU A 223 -11.90 4.38 10.43
CA GLU A 223 -10.72 3.84 11.09
C GLU A 223 -9.51 4.76 10.89
N VAL A 224 -9.03 5.37 11.99
CA VAL A 224 -7.85 6.26 11.99
C VAL A 224 -6.63 5.59 11.36
N SER A 225 -6.43 4.29 11.62
CA SER A 225 -5.30 3.55 11.04
C SER A 225 -5.30 3.53 9.51
N ILE A 226 -6.48 3.47 8.88
CA ILE A 226 -6.65 3.41 7.43
C ILE A 226 -6.47 4.78 6.82
N SER A 227 -7.13 5.81 7.38
CA SER A 227 -6.97 7.18 6.90
C SER A 227 -5.52 7.67 7.06
N SER A 228 -4.80 7.28 8.12
CA SER A 228 -3.38 7.58 8.29
C SER A 228 -2.52 6.96 7.20
N GLN A 229 -2.77 5.69 6.85
CA GLN A 229 -2.02 4.99 5.78
C GLN A 229 -2.27 5.63 4.42
N CYS A 230 -3.53 6.02 4.13
CA CYS A 230 -3.86 6.70 2.88
C CYS A 230 -3.18 8.07 2.79
N ALA A 231 -3.17 8.81 3.89
CA ALA A 231 -2.51 10.11 3.98
C ALA A 231 -0.99 9.98 3.78
N ALA A 232 -0.34 8.99 4.40
CA ALA A 232 1.08 8.71 4.19
C ALA A 232 1.39 8.29 2.74
N ALA A 233 0.55 7.43 2.14
CA ALA A 233 0.71 7.02 0.74
C ALA A 233 0.66 8.21 -0.22
N LEU A 234 -0.30 9.14 -0.02
CA LEU A 234 -0.40 10.37 -0.79
C LEU A 234 0.77 11.32 -0.53
N GLU A 235 1.27 11.40 0.70
CA GLU A 235 2.48 12.17 1.03
C GLU A 235 3.67 11.67 0.22
N HIS A 236 3.90 10.34 0.19
CA HIS A 236 5.03 9.77 -0.54
C HIS A 236 4.98 10.09 -2.04
N LEU A 237 3.81 9.98 -2.66
CA LEU A 237 3.65 10.31 -4.08
C LEU A 237 3.84 11.82 -4.34
N ALA A 238 3.24 12.69 -3.53
CA ALA A 238 3.35 14.13 -3.69
C ALA A 238 4.78 14.62 -3.40
N ALA A 239 5.44 14.09 -2.38
CA ALA A 239 6.82 14.40 -2.06
C ALA A 239 7.78 13.91 -3.15
N PHE A 240 7.52 12.73 -3.73
CA PHE A 240 8.28 12.23 -4.88
C PHE A 240 8.16 13.19 -6.06
N HIS A 241 6.95 13.66 -6.39
CA HIS A 241 6.76 14.67 -7.44
C HIS A 241 7.50 15.98 -7.14
N PHE A 242 7.31 16.54 -5.93
CA PHE A 242 7.94 17.80 -5.53
C PHE A 242 9.46 17.74 -5.64
N ASN A 243 10.06 16.67 -5.12
CA ASN A 243 11.51 16.48 -5.20
C ASN A 243 11.96 16.26 -6.64
N ALA A 244 11.21 15.53 -7.46
CA ALA A 244 11.52 15.34 -8.87
C ALA A 244 11.47 16.65 -9.67
N THR A 245 10.58 17.58 -9.32
CA THR A 245 10.54 18.91 -9.95
C THR A 245 11.68 19.82 -9.50
N ALA A 246 12.21 19.63 -8.29
CA ALA A 246 13.33 20.41 -7.75
C ALA A 246 14.71 19.86 -8.16
N ASP A 247 14.80 18.58 -8.53
CA ASP A 247 16.04 17.96 -9.01
C ASP A 247 16.24 18.25 -10.51
N ASP A 248 17.36 18.88 -10.87
CA ASP A 248 17.72 19.19 -12.25
C ASP A 248 18.07 17.94 -13.08
N ARG A 249 18.28 16.79 -12.43
CA ARG A 249 18.61 15.54 -13.13
C ARG A 249 17.38 14.94 -13.80
N ASP A 250 17.49 14.73 -15.11
CA ASP A 250 16.48 14.00 -15.85
C ASP A 250 16.54 12.51 -15.53
N SER A 251 15.37 11.94 -15.20
CA SER A 251 15.20 10.51 -15.00
C SER A 251 13.94 10.03 -15.73
N ALA A 252 13.97 8.77 -16.20
CA ALA A 252 12.81 8.17 -16.86
C ALA A 252 11.55 8.20 -15.98
N VAL A 253 11.71 8.01 -14.66
CA VAL A 253 10.61 8.04 -13.69
C VAL A 253 10.03 9.45 -13.54
N LYS A 254 10.87 10.49 -13.53
CA LYS A 254 10.41 11.90 -13.54
C LYS A 254 9.60 12.21 -14.80
N ALA A 255 10.08 11.79 -15.97
CA ALA A 255 9.39 11.98 -17.24
C ALA A 255 8.05 11.21 -17.29
N ALA A 256 8.01 9.98 -16.78
CA ALA A 256 6.79 9.17 -16.71
C ALA A 256 5.73 9.83 -15.81
N LEU A 257 6.13 10.32 -14.62
CA LEU A 257 5.20 11.03 -13.74
C LEU A 257 4.70 12.34 -14.36
N ALA A 258 5.58 13.10 -15.01
CA ALA A 258 5.17 14.31 -15.74
C ALA A 258 4.17 13.99 -16.87
N ALA A 259 4.35 12.87 -17.58
CA ALA A 259 3.43 12.42 -18.61
C ALA A 259 2.05 12.02 -18.03
N HIS A 260 2.00 11.42 -16.84
CA HIS A 260 0.74 11.18 -16.13
C HIS A 260 0.01 12.48 -15.81
N LEU A 261 0.71 13.46 -15.26
CA LEU A 261 0.13 14.75 -14.88
C LEU A 261 -0.28 15.59 -16.09
N ALA A 262 0.39 15.43 -17.24
CA ALA A 262 -0.04 16.05 -18.48
C ALA A 262 -1.37 15.46 -19.01
N ARG A 263 -1.60 14.16 -18.81
CA ARG A 263 -2.84 13.47 -19.21
C ARG A 263 -3.97 13.65 -18.19
N GLU A 264 -3.63 13.73 -16.91
CA GLU A 264 -4.55 13.89 -15.80
C GLU A 264 -4.12 15.08 -14.92
N PRO A 265 -4.30 16.34 -15.40
CA PRO A 265 -3.85 17.53 -14.67
C PRO A 265 -4.50 17.70 -13.30
N GLU A 266 -5.67 17.10 -13.11
CA GLU A 266 -6.43 17.16 -11.87
C GLU A 266 -6.01 16.12 -10.82
N LEU A 267 -5.03 15.25 -11.13
CA LEU A 267 -4.67 14.14 -10.27
C LEU A 267 -4.26 14.60 -8.87
N PHE A 268 -3.46 15.65 -8.74
CA PHE A 268 -3.06 16.19 -7.43
C PHE A 268 -4.01 17.26 -6.89
N SER A 269 -4.58 18.11 -7.74
CA SER A 269 -5.51 19.15 -7.30
C SER A 269 -6.80 18.55 -6.70
N SER A 270 -7.31 17.45 -7.24
CA SER A 270 -8.47 16.74 -6.68
C SER A 270 -8.18 16.16 -5.29
N GLN A 271 -6.96 15.65 -5.05
CA GLN A 271 -6.54 15.15 -3.73
C GLN A 271 -6.39 16.29 -2.74
N LEU A 272 -5.78 17.40 -3.18
CA LEU A 272 -5.64 18.61 -2.39
C LEU A 272 -7.01 19.18 -1.99
N ALA A 273 -7.96 19.25 -2.92
CA ALA A 273 -9.32 19.70 -2.64
C ALA A 273 -10.02 18.86 -1.56
N VAL A 274 -9.90 17.53 -1.63
CA VAL A 274 -10.49 16.65 -0.61
C VAL A 274 -9.85 16.87 0.75
N LEU A 275 -8.52 16.94 0.85
CA LEU A 275 -7.86 17.20 2.12
C LEU A 275 -8.24 18.57 2.71
N LEU A 276 -8.30 19.61 1.89
CA LEU A 276 -8.71 20.95 2.32
C LEU A 276 -10.16 20.96 2.81
N ASN A 277 -11.07 20.31 2.08
CA ASN A 277 -12.47 20.18 2.51
C ASN A 277 -12.58 19.43 3.85
N MET A 278 -11.85 18.33 4.02
CA MET A 278 -11.84 17.57 5.27
C MET A 278 -11.30 18.39 6.46
N ILE A 279 -10.30 19.25 6.22
CA ILE A 279 -9.73 20.09 7.28
C ILE A 279 -10.68 21.23 7.67
N VAL A 280 -11.31 21.88 6.69
CA VAL A 280 -12.13 23.08 6.92
C VAL A 280 -13.54 22.72 7.38
N PHE A 281 -14.18 21.74 6.75
CA PHE A 281 -15.62 21.48 6.92
C PHE A 281 -15.94 20.24 7.76
N GLU A 282 -14.98 19.33 7.98
CA GLU A 282 -15.24 18.06 8.65
C GLU A 282 -14.60 17.95 10.05
N ASP A 283 -15.20 17.11 10.88
CA ASP A 283 -14.65 16.67 12.16
C ASP A 283 -13.63 15.53 11.97
N CYS A 284 -12.50 15.84 11.33
CA CYS A 284 -11.39 14.90 11.20
C CYS A 284 -10.65 14.66 12.54
N ALA A 285 -10.65 13.42 13.05
CA ALA A 285 -9.83 13.02 14.20
C ALA A 285 -8.34 12.86 13.86
N ASN A 286 -7.99 12.74 12.57
CA ASN A 286 -6.67 12.32 12.10
C ASN A 286 -5.80 13.48 11.56
N GLN A 287 -5.93 14.66 12.16
CA GLN A 287 -5.39 15.94 11.66
C GLN A 287 -3.88 15.86 11.38
N TRP A 288 -3.15 15.22 12.29
CA TRP A 288 -1.70 15.05 12.23
C TRP A 288 -1.26 14.25 11.01
N SER A 289 -2.03 13.24 10.61
CA SER A 289 -1.69 12.43 9.44
C SER A 289 -1.98 13.18 8.14
N LEU A 290 -2.97 14.09 8.14
CA LEU A 290 -3.34 14.87 6.95
C LEU A 290 -2.41 16.06 6.69
N SER A 291 -1.69 16.55 7.69
CA SER A 291 -0.87 17.76 7.55
C SER A 291 0.25 17.61 6.51
N ARG A 292 0.94 16.47 6.51
CA ARG A 292 2.08 16.22 5.64
C ARG A 292 1.72 16.07 4.16
N PRO A 293 0.74 15.23 3.75
CA PRO A 293 0.31 15.21 2.36
C PRO A 293 -0.27 16.55 1.93
N LEU A 294 -0.95 17.27 2.82
CA LEU A 294 -1.50 18.59 2.53
C LEU A 294 -0.38 19.58 2.17
N LEU A 295 0.70 19.66 2.96
CA LEU A 295 1.85 20.51 2.66
C LEU A 295 2.47 20.14 1.31
N ALA A 296 2.75 18.85 1.08
CA ALA A 296 3.37 18.40 -0.16
C ALA A 296 2.53 18.75 -1.41
N LEU A 297 1.20 18.61 -1.31
CA LEU A 297 0.28 18.95 -2.39
C LEU A 297 0.14 20.46 -2.60
N ILE A 298 0.12 21.27 -1.53
CA ILE A 298 0.10 22.74 -1.61
C ILE A 298 1.36 23.25 -2.32
N LEU A 299 2.54 22.81 -1.89
CA LEU A 299 3.81 23.23 -2.50
C LEU A 299 3.94 22.78 -3.95
N SER A 300 3.34 21.63 -4.30
CA SER A 300 3.31 21.14 -5.68
C SER A 300 2.28 21.85 -6.57
N ASN A 301 1.25 22.47 -5.99
CA ASN A 301 0.13 23.06 -6.73
C ASN A 301 -0.28 24.45 -6.17
N PRO A 302 0.63 25.44 -6.15
CA PRO A 302 0.37 26.73 -5.51
C PRO A 302 -0.79 27.51 -6.16
N ASN A 303 -0.92 27.44 -7.48
CA ASN A 303 -2.00 28.11 -8.21
C ASN A 303 -3.38 27.55 -7.85
N PHE A 304 -3.49 26.22 -7.74
CA PHE A 304 -4.74 25.59 -7.34
C PHE A 304 -5.10 25.97 -5.90
N PHE A 305 -4.13 25.90 -4.97
CA PHE A 305 -4.34 26.32 -3.59
C PHE A 305 -4.82 27.77 -3.48
N ALA A 306 -4.22 28.69 -4.24
CA ALA A 306 -4.65 30.09 -4.29
C ALA A 306 -6.09 30.25 -4.82
N SER A 307 -6.44 29.57 -5.91
CA SER A 307 -7.81 29.61 -6.45
C SER A 307 -8.84 29.02 -5.49
N TRP A 308 -8.49 27.92 -4.80
CA TRP A 308 -9.36 27.28 -3.83
C TRP A 308 -9.56 28.18 -2.60
N LYS A 309 -8.49 28.75 -2.05
CA LYS A 309 -8.55 29.75 -0.97
C LYS A 309 -9.50 30.90 -1.34
N GLN A 310 -9.38 31.46 -2.54
CA GLN A 310 -10.24 32.54 -3.00
C GLN A 310 -11.71 32.14 -3.10
N SER A 311 -12.00 30.95 -3.64
CA SER A 311 -13.37 30.42 -3.71
C SER A 311 -14.01 30.29 -2.34
N ILE A 312 -13.27 29.82 -1.33
CA ILE A 312 -13.80 29.60 0.02
C ILE A 312 -14.01 30.93 0.75
N ILE A 313 -13.15 31.92 0.53
CA ILE A 313 -13.36 33.28 1.05
C ILE A 313 -14.60 33.92 0.41
N GLN A 314 -14.82 33.71 -0.89
CA GLN A 314 -16.00 34.20 -1.60
C GLN A 314 -17.30 33.55 -1.11
N GLN A 315 -17.27 32.30 -0.64
CA GLN A 315 -18.46 31.68 -0.03
C GLN A 315 -18.93 32.41 1.24
N GLN A 316 -18.04 33.16 1.90
CA GLN A 316 -18.36 34.00 3.07
C GLN A 316 -18.76 35.45 2.69
N ALA A 317 -19.14 35.71 1.43
CA ALA A 317 -19.47 37.05 0.91
C ALA A 317 -20.54 37.83 1.68
N SER A 318 -21.39 37.14 2.45
CA SER A 318 -22.41 37.78 3.30
C SER A 318 -21.84 38.47 4.54
N SER A 319 -20.58 38.23 4.91
CA SER A 319 -19.94 38.85 6.09
C SER A 319 -18.50 39.27 5.81
N PRO A 320 -18.24 40.58 5.58
CA PRO A 320 -16.89 41.11 5.36
C PRO A 320 -15.91 40.80 6.50
N ASP A 321 -16.39 40.82 7.75
CA ASP A 321 -15.59 40.48 8.94
C ASP A 321 -15.13 39.01 8.91
N ARG A 322 -15.99 38.07 8.52
CA ARG A 322 -15.61 36.65 8.37
C ARG A 322 -14.62 36.45 7.23
N GLN A 323 -14.79 37.16 6.11
CA GLN A 323 -13.83 37.12 5.00
C GLN A 323 -12.43 37.58 5.43
N MET A 324 -12.34 38.68 6.18
CA MET A 324 -11.07 39.19 6.71
C MET A 324 -10.43 38.18 7.68
N LYS A 325 -11.21 37.64 8.62
CA LYS A 325 -10.72 36.62 9.58
C LYS A 325 -10.23 35.36 8.89
N LEU A 326 -10.96 34.87 7.89
CA LEU A 326 -10.59 33.67 7.14
C LEU A 326 -9.33 33.89 6.30
N THR A 327 -9.22 35.06 5.67
CA THR A 327 -8.00 35.46 4.93
C THR A 327 -6.78 35.43 5.86
N ALA A 328 -6.89 36.08 7.02
CA ALA A 328 -5.82 36.09 8.02
C ALA A 328 -5.47 34.69 8.55
N ALA A 329 -6.46 33.80 8.69
CA ALA A 329 -6.22 32.41 9.09
C ALA A 329 -5.39 31.66 8.04
N PHE A 330 -5.71 31.80 6.74
CA PHE A 330 -4.92 31.22 5.67
C PHE A 330 -3.51 31.80 5.57
N ASP A 331 -3.33 33.07 5.89
CA ASP A 331 -1.99 33.68 5.91
C ASP A 331 -1.16 33.11 7.07
N ARG A 332 -1.77 32.91 8.24
CA ARG A 332 -1.12 32.21 9.37
C ARG A 332 -0.79 30.76 9.06
N LEU A 333 -1.63 30.05 8.29
CA LEU A 333 -1.37 28.67 7.87
C LEU A 333 -0.01 28.53 7.19
N MET A 334 0.34 29.49 6.33
CA MET A 334 1.58 29.49 5.56
C MET A 334 2.70 30.34 6.18
N ALA A 335 2.51 30.89 7.38
CA ALA A 335 3.51 31.71 8.05
C ALA A 335 4.77 30.90 8.42
N ASP A 336 5.94 31.40 8.01
CA ASP A 336 7.24 30.75 8.15
C ASP A 336 7.36 29.37 7.47
N VAL A 337 6.46 29.06 6.52
CA VAL A 337 6.53 27.84 5.73
C VAL A 337 7.39 28.09 4.49
N GLN A 338 8.46 27.31 4.37
CA GLN A 338 9.40 27.41 3.25
C GLN A 338 8.97 26.52 2.08
N ASN A 339 9.53 26.76 0.89
CA ASN A 339 9.32 25.92 -0.29
C ASN A 339 10.23 24.68 -0.28
N ASN A 340 10.10 23.84 0.76
CA ASN A 340 10.80 22.56 0.87
C ASN A 340 9.98 21.56 1.69
N LEU A 341 10.38 20.29 1.63
CA LEU A 341 9.80 19.21 2.43
C LEU A 341 10.80 18.72 3.47
N GLU A 342 11.42 19.61 4.24
CA GLU A 342 12.26 19.23 5.38
C GLU A 342 11.41 18.95 6.63
N ALA A 343 11.94 18.16 7.57
CA ALA A 343 11.24 17.80 8.80
C ALA A 343 10.80 19.04 9.60
N LYS A 344 11.70 20.01 9.77
CA LYS A 344 11.42 21.27 10.47
C LYS A 344 10.25 22.05 9.83
N ASN A 345 10.21 22.08 8.49
CA ASN A 345 9.15 22.78 7.76
C ASN A 345 7.81 22.05 7.86
N ARG A 346 7.81 20.71 7.76
CA ARG A 346 6.61 19.87 8.00
C ARG A 346 6.03 20.08 9.40
N ASP A 347 6.89 20.14 10.43
CA ASP A 347 6.46 20.35 11.81
C ASP A 347 5.88 21.75 12.01
N ARG A 348 6.50 22.77 11.41
CA ARG A 348 5.98 24.14 11.42
C ARG A 348 4.60 24.24 10.77
N PHE A 349 4.42 23.67 9.58
CA PHE A 349 3.13 23.64 8.91
C PHE A 349 2.07 22.89 9.74
N THR A 350 2.45 21.79 10.39
CA THR A 350 1.52 21.02 11.24
C THR A 350 1.03 21.82 12.45
N GLN A 351 1.92 22.60 13.09
CA GLN A 351 1.54 23.53 14.16
C GLN A 351 0.57 24.61 13.65
N ASN A 352 0.90 25.24 12.51
CA ASN A 352 0.05 26.26 11.90
C ASN A 352 -1.33 25.72 11.51
N LEU A 353 -1.39 24.49 10.98
CA LEU A 353 -2.64 23.83 10.58
C LEU A 353 -3.57 23.59 11.77
N THR A 354 -3.01 23.28 12.94
CA THR A 354 -3.79 23.10 14.17
C THR A 354 -4.51 24.38 14.56
N VAL A 355 -3.80 25.52 14.50
CA VAL A 355 -4.37 26.85 14.77
C VAL A 355 -5.37 27.24 13.69
N PHE A 356 -5.00 27.10 12.41
CA PHE A 356 -5.87 27.40 11.28
C PHE A 356 -7.22 26.69 11.38
N ARG A 357 -7.22 25.41 11.74
CA ARG A 357 -8.46 24.65 11.85
C ARG A 357 -9.36 25.16 12.98
N HIS A 358 -8.78 25.52 14.12
CA HIS A 358 -9.54 26.12 15.21
C HIS A 358 -10.21 27.42 14.75
N ASP A 359 -9.46 28.29 14.07
CA ASP A 359 -9.97 29.55 13.52
C ASP A 359 -11.06 29.31 12.45
N ALA A 360 -10.83 28.39 11.52
CA ALA A 360 -11.76 28.09 10.43
C ALA A 360 -13.10 27.53 10.93
N LYS A 361 -13.08 26.66 11.94
CA LYS A 361 -14.29 26.10 12.57
C LYS A 361 -15.17 27.12 13.29
N LEU A 362 -14.64 28.29 13.63
CA LEU A 362 -15.43 29.37 14.22
C LEU A 362 -16.13 30.24 13.15
N LEU A 363 -15.76 30.06 11.88
CA LEU A 363 -16.22 30.90 10.76
C LEU A 363 -17.23 30.19 9.86
N PHE A 364 -17.28 28.85 9.91
CA PHE A 364 -18.29 27.99 9.31
C PHE A 364 -19.14 27.36 10.40
#